data_AF-A0A7Y2PHF4-F1
#
_entry.id   AF-A0A7Y2PHF4-F1
#
_cell.length_a   1.000
_cell.length_b   1.000
_cell.length_c   1.000
_cell.angle_alpha   90.00
_cell.angle_beta   90.00
_cell.angle_gamma   90.00
#
_symmetry.space_group_name_H-M   'P 1'
#
loop_
_entity.id
_entity.type
_entity.pdbx_description
1 polymer ?
#
loop_
_entity_poly.entity_id
_entity_poly.type
_entity_poly.pdbx_seq_one_letter_code
_entity_poly.pdbx_strand_id
1 'polypeptide(L)' 'VIDTVGAGDGFAVGVISALLENLDFAEAVQRGNWVGSRAVQSRGDMEGLPTRAELTHHNAQTAPE' A
#
# COMPACT_ATOMS: atom_id res chain seq x y z
N VAL A 1 9.68 9.86 -8.30
CA VAL A 1 10.46 8.70 -7.83
C VAL A 1 11.76 9.23 -7.29
N ILE A 2 12.00 9.06 -5.99
CA ILE A 2 13.17 9.59 -5.28
C ILE A 2 14.18 8.46 -5.00
N ASP A 3 13.68 7.29 -4.66
CA ASP A 3 14.41 6.03 -4.49
C ASP A 3 13.46 4.88 -4.88
N THR A 4 13.96 3.78 -5.43
CA THR A 4 13.15 2.59 -5.80
C THR A 4 13.30 1.45 -4.81
N VAL A 5 14.28 1.54 -3.91
CA VAL A 5 14.51 0.60 -2.81
C VAL A 5 13.28 0.61 -1.89
N GLY A 6 12.78 -0.56 -1.48
CA GLY A 6 11.55 -0.71 -0.68
C GLY A 6 10.21 -0.76 -1.44
N ALA A 7 10.19 -0.56 -2.76
CA ALA A 7 8.94 -0.61 -3.56
C ALA A 7 8.26 -1.99 -3.53
N GLY A 8 9.08 -3.04 -3.67
CA GLY A 8 8.61 -4.44 -3.64
C GLY A 8 8.11 -4.84 -2.27
N ASP A 9 8.78 -4.40 -1.21
CA ASP A 9 8.36 -4.65 0.17
C ASP A 9 7.07 -3.89 0.49
N GLY A 10 6.93 -2.64 0.05
CA GLY A 10 5.67 -1.90 0.15
C GLY A 10 4.52 -2.58 -0.59
N PHE A 11 4.77 -3.10 -1.79
CA PHE A 11 3.78 -3.89 -2.51
C PHE A 11 3.38 -5.17 -1.76
N ALA A 12 4.37 -5.94 -1.28
CA ALA A 12 4.13 -7.17 -0.54
C ALA A 12 3.36 -6.91 0.77
N VAL A 13 3.73 -5.87 1.52
CA VAL A 13 3.01 -5.42 2.73
C VAL A 13 1.56 -5.05 2.39
N GLY A 14 1.35 -4.29 1.32
CA GLY A 14 0.01 -3.90 0.87
C GLY A 14 -0.86 -5.12 0.54
N VAL A 15 -0.36 -6.07 -0.26
CA VAL A 15 -1.09 -7.29 -0.64
C VAL A 15 -1.36 -8.18 0.57
N ILE A 16 -0.34 -8.48 1.38
CA ILE A 16 -0.48 -9.35 2.55
C ILE A 16 -1.47 -8.74 3.55
N SER A 17 -1.42 -7.42 3.77
CA SER A 17 -2.36 -6.74 4.66
C SER A 17 -3.82 -6.84 4.19
N ALA A 18 -4.06 -6.77 2.88
CA ALA A 18 -5.41 -6.90 2.31
C ALA A 18 -5.93 -8.34 2.39
N LEU A 19 -5.07 -9.33 2.11
CA LEU A 19 -5.44 -10.74 2.25
C LEU A 19 -5.74 -11.11 3.71
N LEU A 20 -5.00 -10.56 4.67
CA LEU A 20 -5.31 -10.73 6.11
C LEU A 20 -6.64 -10.09 6.52
N GLU A 21 -7.13 -9.12 5.75
CA GLU A 21 -8.44 -8.48 5.94
C GLU A 21 -9.56 -9.18 5.13
N ASN A 22 -9.28 -10.33 4.52
CA ASN A 22 -10.20 -11.10 3.66
C ASN A 22 -10.72 -10.31 2.44
N LEU A 23 -9.96 -9.33 1.96
CA LEU A 23 -10.26 -8.64 0.70
C LEU A 23 -9.99 -9.55 -0.49
N ASP A 24 -10.64 -9.25 -1.61
CA ASP A 24 -10.41 -10.01 -2.83
C ASP A 24 -9.02 -9.75 -3.41
N PHE A 25 -8.60 -10.59 -4.36
CA PHE A 25 -7.28 -10.45 -4.99
C PHE A 25 -7.13 -9.14 -5.77
N ALA A 26 -8.21 -8.57 -6.32
CA ALA A 26 -8.14 -7.33 -7.09
C ALA A 26 -7.90 -6.13 -6.16
N GLU A 27 -8.62 -6.06 -5.04
CA GLU A 27 -8.46 -5.10 -3.95
C GLU A 27 -7.09 -5.23 -3.30
N ALA A 28 -6.60 -6.45 -3.09
CA ALA A 28 -5.28 -6.70 -2.54
C ALA A 28 -4.16 -6.17 -3.45
N VAL A 29 -4.27 -6.40 -4.76
CA VAL A 29 -3.30 -5.88 -5.74
C VAL A 29 -3.40 -4.36 -5.86
N GLN A 30 -4.60 -3.77 -5.82
CA GLN A 30 -4.77 -2.31 -5.80
C GLN A 30 -4.10 -1.69 -4.57
N ARG A 31 -4.31 -2.27 -3.38
CA ARG A 31 -3.64 -1.82 -2.16
C ARG A 31 -2.13 -1.96 -2.26
N GLY A 32 -1.63 -3.10 -2.74
CA GLY A 32 -0.21 -3.32 -3.01
C GLY A 32 0.40 -2.24 -3.89
N ASN A 33 -0.24 -1.94 -5.02
CA ASN A 33 0.21 -0.90 -5.95
C ASN A 33 0.25 0.48 -5.28
N TRP A 34 -0.79 0.82 -4.51
CA TRP A 34 -0.83 2.09 -3.78
C TRP A 34 0.29 2.20 -2.74
N VAL A 35 0.47 1.17 -1.89
CA VAL A 35 1.51 1.15 -0.86
C VAL A 35 2.91 1.18 -1.47
N GLY A 36 3.17 0.37 -2.50
CA GLY A 36 4.46 0.34 -3.22
C GLY A 36 4.77 1.66 -3.92
N SER A 37 3.76 2.33 -4.50
CA SER A 37 3.94 3.65 -5.13
C SER A 37 4.27 4.76 -4.13
N ARG A 38 3.91 4.59 -2.85
CA ARG A 38 4.21 5.53 -1.76
C ARG A 38 5.63 5.31 -1.23
N ALA A 39 6.08 4.05 -1.16
CA ALA A 39 7.44 3.70 -0.78
C ALA A 39 8.49 4.35 -1.70
N VAL A 40 8.25 4.41 -3.02
CA VAL A 40 9.19 5.03 -3.99
C VAL A 40 9.26 6.56 -3.96
N GLN A 41 8.44 7.20 -3.11
CA GLN A 41 8.40 8.64 -2.92
C GLN A 41 9.22 9.09 -1.70
N SER A 42 9.83 8.17 -0.96
CA SER A 42 10.69 8.46 0.19
C SER A 42 12.16 8.08 -0.08
N ARG A 43 13.09 8.64 0.67
CA ARG A 43 14.49 8.16 0.74
C ARG A 43 14.59 7.19 1.92
N GLY A 44 14.81 5.90 1.65
CA GLY A 44 14.94 4.85 2.66
C GLY A 44 13.87 3.77 2.57
N ASP A 45 14.18 2.58 3.11
CA ASP A 45 13.38 1.35 2.98
C ASP A 45 12.01 1.39 3.69
N MET A 46 11.86 2.19 4.75
CA MET A 46 10.70 2.13 5.64
C MET A 46 9.99 3.47 5.86
N GLU A 47 10.65 4.59 5.59
CA GLU A 47 10.10 5.93 5.86
C GLU A 47 8.88 6.30 5.00
N GLY A 48 8.58 5.54 3.93
CA GLY A 48 7.47 5.81 3.00
C GLY A 48 6.21 4.95 3.20
N LEU A 49 6.20 4.05 4.18
CA LEU A 49 5.05 3.15 4.40
C LEU A 49 3.87 3.91 5.05
N PRO A 50 2.64 3.73 4.53
CA PRO A 50 1.46 4.37 5.06
C PRO A 50 1.10 3.80 6.44
N THR A 51 0.63 4.68 7.32
CA THR A 51 0.04 4.29 8.60
C THR A 51 -1.31 3.60 8.38
N ARG A 52 -1.74 2.81 9.38
CA ARG A 52 -3.04 2.14 9.32
C ARG A 52 -4.22 3.12 9.19
N ALA A 53 -4.08 4.34 9.74
CA ALA A 53 -5.07 5.40 9.58
C ALA A 53 -5.17 5.89 8.12
N GLU A 54 -4.04 6.12 7.45
CA GLU A 54 -4.03 6.52 6.04
C GLU A 54 -4.61 5.44 5.12
N LEU A 55 -4.36 4.16 5.43
CA LEU A 55 -4.99 3.02 4.73
C LEU A 55 -6.51 3.02 4.87
N THR A 56 -7.04 3.22 6.09
CA THR A 56 -8.49 3.30 6.31
C THR A 56 -9.12 4.48 5.57
N HIS A 57 -8.47 5.65 5.58
CA HIS A 57 -8.93 6.82 4.83
C HIS A 57 -8.96 6.57 3.32
N HIS A 58 -7.94 5.89 2.77
CA HIS A 58 -7.90 5.54 1.36
C HIS A 58 -9.02 4.56 0.98
N ASN A 59 -9.21 3.49 1.75
CA ASN A 59 -10.30 2.52 1.50
C ASN A 59 -11.69 3.18 1.55
N ALA A 60 -11.89 4.13 2.48
CA ALA A 60 -13.15 4.87 2.57
C ALA A 60 -13.39 5.80 1.37
N GLN A 61 -12.33 6.21 0.66
CA GLN A 61 -12.42 7.04 -0.56
C GLN A 61 -12.59 6.20 -1.83
N THR A 62 -12.25 4.91 -1.80
CA THR A 62 -12.34 4.00 -2.95
C THR A 62 -13.55 3.05 -2.89
N ALA A 63 -14.35 3.09 -1.81
CA ALA A 63 -15.59 2.34 -1.72
C ALA A 63 -16.62 2.91 -2.72
N PRO A 64 -17.22 2.09 -3.60
CA PRO A 64 -18.30 2.54 -4.48
C PRO A 64 -19.55 2.86 -3.65
N GLU A 65 -20.24 3.96 -3.98
CA GLU A 65 -21.61 4.28 -3.48
C GLU A 65 -22.64 3.20 -3.89
#